data_AF-A0A7S1SNI6-F1
#
_entry.id   AF-A0A7S1SNI6-F1
#
_cell.length_a   1.000
_cell.length_b   1.000
_cell.length_c   1.000
_cell.angle_alpha   90.00
_cell.angle_beta   90.00
_cell.angle_gamma   90.00
#
_symmetry.space_group_name_H-M   'P 1'
#
loop_
_entity.id
_entity.type
_entity.pdbx_description
1 polymer ?
#
loop_
_entity_poly.entity_id
_entity_poly.type
_entity_poly.pdbx_seq_one_letter_code
_entity_poly.pdbx_strand_id
1 'polypeptide(L)'
;IVGVSGCGKQSLARFAAFIAEYSLFQLEMSRGYGHAEFREDLKRLYHLAGVEGQAVVFLLTDKQLLGDGQVEDVSNMLNSGDVLDLFQPDELDQVFAELRPFMGHNDVPDGRDAMYEAFIDRVRDNLHIV
;
A
#
# COMPACT_ATOMS: atom_id res chain seq x y z
N ILE A 1 -10.42 9.21 -9.02
CA ILE A 1 -10.76 9.95 -10.30
C ILE A 1 -12.20 10.50 -10.27
N VAL A 2 -12.41 11.79 -10.53
CA VAL A 2 -13.77 12.40 -10.56
C VAL A 2 -14.42 12.24 -11.94
N GLY A 3 -15.66 11.76 -11.98
CA GLY A 3 -16.46 11.66 -13.21
C GLY A 3 -17.74 10.85 -12.98
N VAL A 4 -18.71 10.94 -13.89
CA VAL A 4 -19.98 10.20 -13.81
C VAL A 4 -19.78 8.67 -13.87
N SER A 5 -20.68 7.91 -13.25
CA SER A 5 -20.66 6.44 -13.35
C SER A 5 -20.75 6.02 -14.82
N GLY A 6 -19.98 5.02 -15.24
CA GLY A 6 -19.97 4.52 -16.62
C GLY A 6 -19.01 5.22 -17.59
N CYS A 7 -18.28 6.27 -17.19
CA CYS A 7 -17.30 6.93 -18.08
C CYS A 7 -15.95 6.19 -18.22
N GLY A 8 -15.86 4.93 -17.76
CA GLY A 8 -14.67 4.10 -17.95
C GLY A 8 -13.46 4.45 -17.07
N LYS A 9 -13.63 5.23 -15.98
CA LYS A 9 -12.52 5.66 -15.08
C LYS A 9 -11.62 4.51 -14.65
N GLN A 10 -12.21 3.40 -14.20
CA GLN A 10 -11.46 2.22 -13.80
C GLN A 10 -10.75 1.59 -14.99
N SER A 11 -11.44 1.41 -16.12
CA SER A 11 -10.83 0.86 -17.33
C SER A 11 -9.62 1.69 -17.78
N LEU A 12 -9.71 3.01 -17.70
CA LEU A 12 -8.61 3.92 -18.04
C LEU A 12 -7.47 3.83 -17.03
N ALA A 13 -7.75 3.81 -15.73
CA ALA A 13 -6.73 3.64 -14.70
C ALA A 13 -5.99 2.31 -14.85
N ARG A 14 -6.72 1.21 -15.12
CA ARG A 14 -6.13 -0.10 -15.40
C ARG A 14 -5.29 -0.09 -16.68
N PHE A 15 -5.76 0.58 -17.72
CA PHE A 15 -5.02 0.72 -18.97
C PHE A 15 -3.74 1.55 -18.80
N ALA A 16 -3.80 2.63 -18.02
CA ALA A 16 -2.64 3.45 -17.70
C ALA A 16 -1.61 2.66 -16.87
N ALA A 17 -2.05 1.93 -15.83
CA ALA A 17 -1.19 1.05 -15.05
C ALA A 17 -0.51 -0.01 -15.94
N PHE A 18 -1.26 -0.61 -16.87
CA PHE A 18 -0.72 -1.57 -17.83
C PHE A 18 0.35 -0.97 -18.74
N ILE A 19 0.14 0.25 -19.28
CA ILE A 19 1.14 0.94 -20.11
C ILE A 19 2.39 1.30 -19.30
N ALA A 20 2.20 1.71 -18.04
CA ALA A 20 3.30 2.05 -17.14
C ALA A 20 4.02 0.81 -16.57
N GLU A 21 3.56 -0.41 -16.90
CA GLU A 21 4.05 -1.68 -16.33
C GLU A 21 3.93 -1.74 -14.80
N TYR A 22 2.98 -1.01 -14.23
CA TYR A 22 2.70 -1.02 -12.79
C TYR A 22 1.76 -2.16 -12.46
N SER A 23 2.05 -2.85 -11.36
CA SER A 23 1.15 -3.85 -10.82
C SER A 23 -0.13 -3.21 -10.32
N LEU A 24 -1.26 -3.86 -10.57
CA LEU A 24 -2.56 -3.33 -10.20
C LEU A 24 -3.08 -4.10 -8.99
N PHE A 25 -3.26 -3.40 -7.88
CA PHE A 25 -3.85 -3.94 -6.66
C PHE A 25 -5.29 -3.45 -6.50
N GLN A 26 -6.23 -4.37 -6.28
CA GLN A 26 -7.65 -4.07 -6.07
C GLN A 26 -8.19 -4.94 -4.94
N LEU A 27 -8.99 -4.33 -4.06
CA LEU A 27 -9.66 -5.07 -2.98
C LEU A 27 -10.74 -5.98 -3.53
N GLU A 28 -10.66 -7.26 -3.19
CA GLU A 28 -11.68 -8.25 -3.50
C GLU A 28 -12.68 -8.36 -2.35
N MET A 29 -13.76 -7.59 -2.45
CA MET A 29 -14.81 -7.58 -1.44
C MET A 29 -15.51 -8.94 -1.40
N SER A 30 -15.41 -9.63 -0.26
CA SER A 30 -16.10 -10.88 0.01
C SER A 30 -17.17 -10.72 1.09
N ARG A 31 -18.03 -11.73 1.27
CA ARG A 31 -19.04 -11.70 2.34
C ARG A 31 -18.33 -11.80 3.69
N GLY A 32 -18.41 -10.72 4.48
CA GLY A 32 -17.72 -10.62 5.77
C GLY A 32 -16.41 -9.83 5.72
N TYR A 33 -16.06 -9.25 4.57
CA TYR A 33 -14.93 -8.33 4.47
C TYR A 33 -15.13 -7.12 5.38
N GLY A 34 -14.26 -6.98 6.37
CA GLY A 34 -14.27 -5.91 7.36
C GLY A 34 -12.93 -5.21 7.47
N HIS A 35 -12.72 -4.55 8.60
CA HIS A 35 -11.52 -3.76 8.86
C HIS A 35 -10.25 -4.62 8.98
N ALA A 36 -10.37 -5.82 9.54
CA ALA A 36 -9.24 -6.73 9.72
C ALA A 36 -8.72 -7.24 8.37
N GLU A 37 -9.61 -7.69 7.50
CA GLU A 37 -9.27 -8.18 6.16
C GLU A 37 -8.66 -7.04 5.32
N PHE A 38 -9.18 -5.83 5.47
CA PHE A 38 -8.62 -4.64 4.85
C PHE A 38 -7.19 -4.36 5.29
N ARG A 39 -6.88 -4.42 6.59
CA ARG A 39 -5.52 -4.25 7.08
C ARG A 39 -4.58 -5.36 6.57
N GLU A 40 -5.05 -6.59 6.42
CA GLU A 40 -4.27 -7.67 5.80
C GLU A 40 -4.01 -7.47 4.31
N ASP A 41 -4.94 -6.86 3.57
CA ASP A 41 -4.69 -6.39 2.19
C ASP A 41 -3.66 -5.26 2.17
N LEU A 42 -3.74 -4.31 3.10
CA LEU A 42 -2.76 -3.22 3.21
C LEU A 42 -1.36 -3.72 3.53
N LYS A 43 -1.21 -4.70 4.44
CA LYS A 43 0.11 -5.31 4.72
C LYS A 43 0.73 -5.91 3.46
N ARG A 44 -0.05 -6.64 2.66
CA ARG A 44 0.39 -7.19 1.37
C ARG A 44 0.78 -6.10 0.39
N LEU A 45 -0.01 -5.03 0.32
CA LEU A 45 0.28 -3.88 -0.53
C LEU A 45 1.60 -3.18 -0.14
N TYR A 46 1.81 -2.94 1.16
CA TYR A 46 3.03 -2.34 1.70
C TYR A 46 4.25 -3.24 1.50
N HIS A 47 4.08 -4.55 1.57
CA HIS A 47 5.15 -5.51 1.29
C HIS A 47 5.61 -5.44 -0.17
N LEU A 48 4.67 -5.48 -1.13
CA LEU A 48 4.96 -5.34 -2.56
C LEU A 48 5.65 -4.00 -2.88
N ALA A 49 5.13 -2.89 -2.35
CA ALA A 49 5.66 -1.56 -2.64
C ALA A 49 6.99 -1.27 -1.92
N GLY A 50 7.10 -1.65 -0.65
CA GLY A 50 8.24 -1.31 0.21
C GLY A 50 9.38 -2.31 0.14
N VAL A 51 9.09 -3.60 0.35
CA VAL A 51 10.10 -4.67 0.38
C VAL A 51 10.54 -5.02 -1.04
N GLU A 52 9.61 -5.47 -1.87
CA GLU A 52 9.92 -5.89 -3.25
C GLU A 52 10.28 -4.68 -4.14
N GLY A 53 9.90 -3.46 -3.74
CA GLY A 53 10.17 -2.25 -4.51
C GLY A 53 9.40 -2.20 -5.83
N GLN A 54 8.27 -2.92 -5.92
CA GLN A 54 7.47 -2.98 -7.13
C GLN A 54 6.58 -1.74 -7.21
N ALA A 55 6.55 -1.06 -8.36
CA ALA A 55 5.58 -0.01 -8.60
C ALA A 55 4.15 -0.59 -8.66
N VAL A 56 3.30 -0.19 -7.71
CA VAL A 56 1.93 -0.69 -7.54
C VAL A 56 0.93 0.44 -7.62
N VAL A 57 -0.11 0.27 -8.44
CA VAL A 57 -1.32 1.09 -8.46
C VAL A 57 -2.37 0.45 -7.57
N PHE A 58 -2.69 1.08 -6.45
CA PHE A 58 -3.83 0.73 -5.63
C PHE A 58 -5.10 1.42 -6.16
N LEU A 59 -5.93 0.66 -6.87
CA LEU A 59 -7.17 1.18 -7.43
C LEU A 59 -8.30 1.04 -6.41
N LEU A 60 -8.69 2.15 -5.79
CA LEU A 60 -9.70 2.18 -4.74
C LEU A 60 -11.00 2.76 -5.29
N THR A 61 -12.13 2.18 -4.89
CA THR A 61 -13.46 2.71 -5.22
C THR A 61 -14.27 3.04 -4.00
N ASP A 62 -15.12 4.05 -4.15
CA ASP A 62 -16.03 4.57 -3.14
C ASP A 62 -16.94 3.48 -2.53
N LYS A 63 -17.16 2.36 -3.25
CA LYS A 63 -17.99 1.24 -2.79
C LYS A 63 -17.26 0.23 -1.90
N GLN A 64 -15.93 0.30 -1.83
CA GLN A 64 -15.09 -0.65 -1.10
C GLN A 64 -14.79 -0.18 0.33
N LEU A 65 -14.92 1.12 0.62
CA LEU A 65 -14.74 1.69 1.95
C LEU A 65 -16.09 1.81 2.67
N LEU A 66 -16.39 0.85 3.53
CA LEU A 66 -17.70 0.73 4.17
C LEU A 66 -17.67 1.09 5.67
N GLY A 67 -16.49 1.16 6.29
CA GLY A 67 -16.33 1.48 7.71
C GLY A 67 -15.42 2.68 7.97
N ASP A 68 -15.72 3.43 9.04
CA ASP A 68 -14.98 4.64 9.43
C ASP A 68 -13.48 4.38 9.62
N GLY A 69 -13.10 3.23 10.18
CA GLY A 69 -11.69 2.84 10.35
C GLY A 69 -10.95 2.65 9.03
N GLN A 70 -11.61 2.13 7.99
CA GLN A 70 -10.98 1.96 6.66
C GLN A 70 -10.72 3.32 6.01
N VAL A 71 -11.63 4.28 6.21
CA VAL A 71 -11.47 5.65 5.71
C VAL A 71 -10.34 6.36 6.45
N GLU A 72 -10.21 6.16 7.75
CA GLU A 72 -9.09 6.69 8.55
C GLU A 72 -7.74 6.12 8.09
N ASP A 73 -7.65 4.80 7.92
CA ASP A 73 -6.43 4.14 7.43
C ASP A 73 -6.06 4.68 6.02
N VAL A 74 -7.02 4.82 5.10
CA VAL A 74 -6.77 5.43 3.77
C VAL A 74 -6.32 6.89 3.88
N SER A 75 -6.91 7.66 4.80
CA SER A 75 -6.48 9.04 5.06
C SER A 75 -5.03 9.10 5.54
N ASN A 76 -4.64 8.19 6.43
CA ASN A 76 -3.25 8.11 6.92
C ASN A 76 -2.28 7.71 5.78
N MET A 77 -2.65 6.74 4.94
CA MET A 77 -1.88 6.41 3.72
C MET A 77 -1.67 7.62 2.81
N LEU A 78 -2.70 8.45 2.62
CA LEU A 78 -2.61 9.62 1.74
C LEU A 78 -1.80 10.77 2.34
N ASN A 79 -1.83 10.94 3.66
CA ASN A 79 -1.18 12.06 4.34
C ASN A 79 0.29 11.78 4.68
N SER A 80 0.58 10.62 5.27
CA SER A 80 1.93 10.23 5.71
C SER A 80 2.54 9.09 4.91
N GLY A 81 1.73 8.30 4.20
CA GLY A 81 2.19 7.04 3.62
C GLY A 81 2.33 5.92 4.65
N ASP A 82 1.86 6.15 5.87
CA ASP A 82 1.98 5.22 7.01
C ASP A 82 0.60 5.00 7.64
N VAL A 83 0.31 3.76 8.06
CA VAL A 83 -0.91 3.38 8.76
C VAL A 83 -0.54 2.91 10.16
N LEU A 84 -1.06 3.61 11.17
CA LEU A 84 -0.76 3.34 12.57
C LEU A 84 -1.16 1.92 12.97
N ASP A 85 -0.24 1.25 13.67
CA ASP A 85 -0.41 -0.12 14.17
C ASP A 85 -0.83 -1.11 13.06
N LEU A 86 -0.38 -0.88 11.82
CA LEU A 86 -0.64 -1.80 10.71
C LEU A 86 0.10 -3.12 10.92
N PHE A 87 1.36 -3.06 11.33
CA PHE A 87 2.21 -4.23 11.60
C PHE A 87 2.45 -4.40 13.10
N GLN A 88 2.40 -5.63 13.57
CA GLN A 88 2.87 -5.96 14.90
C GLN A 88 4.41 -5.88 14.98
N PRO A 89 5.00 -5.71 16.18
CA PRO A 89 6.46 -5.55 16.31
C PRO A 89 7.28 -6.70 15.73
N ASP A 90 6.77 -7.93 15.81
CA ASP A 90 7.35 -9.14 15.25
C ASP A 90 7.20 -9.21 13.72
N GLU A 91 6.07 -8.77 13.18
CA GLU A 91 5.87 -8.63 11.73
C GLU A 91 6.83 -7.58 11.15
N LEU A 92 7.06 -6.46 11.85
CA LEU A 92 8.03 -5.45 11.45
C LEU A 92 9.46 -5.99 11.43
N ASP A 93 9.83 -6.82 12.40
CA ASP A 93 11.16 -7.46 12.41
C ASP A 93 11.36 -8.36 11.19
N GLN A 94 10.32 -9.08 10.79
CA GLN A 94 10.34 -9.87 9.56
C GLN A 94 10.47 -8.97 8.32
N VAL A 95 9.67 -7.91 8.22
CA VAL A 95 9.76 -6.93 7.11
C VAL A 95 11.16 -6.33 7.01
N PHE A 96 11.78 -5.95 8.13
CA PHE A 96 13.14 -5.41 8.14
C PHE A 96 14.19 -6.44 7.71
N ALA A 97 14.04 -7.70 8.13
CA ALA A 97 14.92 -8.78 7.70
C ALA A 97 14.84 -9.01 6.19
N GLU A 98 13.63 -8.93 5.62
CA GLU A 98 13.37 -9.10 4.19
C GLU A 98 13.75 -7.86 3.36
N LEU A 99 13.68 -6.66 3.93
CA LEU A 99 14.04 -5.40 3.27
C LEU A 99 15.56 -5.21 3.13
N ARG A 100 16.34 -5.63 4.13
CA ARG A 100 17.81 -5.44 4.18
C ARG A 100 18.56 -5.89 2.93
N PRO A 101 18.27 -7.05 2.30
CA PRO A 101 18.92 -7.47 1.06
C PRO A 101 18.71 -6.51 -0.12
N PHE A 102 17.63 -5.72 -0.11
CA PHE A 102 17.29 -4.75 -1.16
C PHE A 102 17.83 -3.34 -0.86
N MET A 103 18.47 -3.15 0.29
CA MET A 103 19.17 -1.92 0.66
C MET A 103 20.66 -2.08 0.37
N GLY A 104 21.28 -1.04 -0.21
CA GLY A 104 22.72 -1.04 -0.41
C GLY A 104 23.45 -1.16 0.93
N HIS A 105 24.63 -1.78 0.97
CA HIS A 105 25.39 -1.98 2.21
C HIS A 105 25.66 -0.68 3.01
N ASN A 106 25.66 0.48 2.33
CA ASN A 106 25.85 1.80 2.96
C ASN A 106 24.52 2.55 3.22
N ASP A 107 23.40 2.03 2.74
CA ASP A 107 22.07 2.65 2.83
C ASP A 107 21.19 2.01 3.90
N VAL A 108 21.68 0.98 4.60
CA VAL A 108 20.96 0.35 5.72
C VAL A 108 21.02 1.29 6.93
N PRO A 109 19.89 1.87 7.36
CA PRO A 109 19.88 2.78 8.49
C PRO A 109 20.14 2.04 9.83
N ASP A 110 20.80 2.72 10.75
CA ASP A 110 21.01 2.22 12.11
C ASP A 110 19.78 2.48 12.99
N GLY A 111 19.17 1.41 13.50
CA GLY A 111 18.03 1.49 14.42
C GLY A 111 16.67 1.20 13.78
N ARG A 112 15.70 0.81 14.62
CA ARG A 112 14.37 0.38 14.14
C ARG A 112 13.58 1.53 13.51
N ASP A 113 13.62 2.71 14.13
CA ASP A 113 12.85 3.86 13.65
C ASP A 113 13.34 4.33 12.28
N ALA A 114 14.66 4.37 12.08
CA ALA A 114 15.25 4.75 10.80
C ALA A 114 15.02 3.69 9.71
N MET A 115 15.05 2.40 10.07
CA MET A 115 14.65 1.30 9.16
C MET A 115 13.17 1.41 8.76
N TYR A 116 12.30 1.78 9.70
CA TYR A 116 10.88 1.99 9.43
C TYR A 116 10.65 3.17 8.50
N GLU A 117 11.30 4.31 8.75
CA GLU A 117 11.23 5.49 7.89
C GLU A 117 11.67 5.16 6.46
N ALA A 118 12.80 4.47 6.29
CA ALA A 118 13.26 4.04 4.97
C ALA A 118 12.32 3.04 4.28
N PHE A 119 11.62 2.20 5.04
CA PHE A 119 10.58 1.34 4.50
C PHE A 119 9.38 2.15 4.00
N ILE A 120 8.89 3.10 4.80
CA ILE A 120 7.77 3.97 4.43
C ILE A 120 8.12 4.84 3.22
N ASP A 121 9.33 5.37 3.13
CA ASP A 121 9.79 6.12 1.96
C ASP A 121 9.75 5.27 0.69
N ARG A 122 10.23 4.02 0.73
CA ARG A 122 10.11 3.09 -0.41
C ARG A 122 8.67 2.78 -0.76
N VAL A 123 7.78 2.65 0.24
CA VAL A 123 6.34 2.48 -0.02
C VAL A 123 5.80 3.70 -0.76
N ARG A 124 6.12 4.91 -0.32
CA ARG A 124 5.66 6.17 -0.94
C ARG A 124 6.15 6.34 -2.37
N ASP A 125 7.38 5.93 -2.65
CA ASP A 125 7.96 6.03 -4.00
C ASP A 125 7.30 5.05 -5.00
N ASN A 126 6.85 3.89 -4.51
CA ASN A 126 6.35 2.81 -5.35
C ASN A 126 4.82 2.66 -5.33
N LEU A 127 4.11 3.25 -4.38
CA LEU A 127 2.67 3.09 -4.23
C LEU A 127 1.91 4.30 -4.81
N HIS A 128 1.05 4.02 -5.79
CA HIS A 128 0.18 5.01 -6.42
C HIS A 128 -1.29 4.71 -6.14
N ILE A 129 -1.96 5.57 -5.37
CA ILE A 129 -3.38 5.40 -5.01
C ILE A 129 -4.26 6.19 -6.00
N VAL A 130 -5.25 5.53 -6.62
CA VAL A 130 -6.07 6.08 -7.74
C VAL A 130 -7.57 5.99 -7.52
#